data_AF-A0A359HLT1-F1
#
_entry.id   AF-A0A359HLT1-F1
#
_cell.length_a   1.000
_cell.length_b   1.000
_cell.length_c   1.000
_cell.angle_alpha   90.00
_cell.angle_beta   90.00
_cell.angle_gamma   90.00
#
_symmetry.space_group_name_H-M   'P 1'
#
loop_
_entity.id
_entity.type
_entity.pdbx_description
1 polymer ?
#
loop_
_entity_poly.entity_id
_entity_poly.type
_entity_poly.pdbx_seq_one_letter_code
_entity_poly.pdbx_strand_id
1 'polypeptide(L)'
;MELTFNQAMDAASVENNFTLLDVNGSPIPGAFGWGADFTTLVFTPTQWLARSSTYTLILVGGAQSQGGAPLGNDLSQRFYTVPHFYTEGSDPEQGGMLSNYQGLSIYLSSPPDLKNSDPLDYISITPKVPNLGVWGEDTLYINGSFAPNTEYVLTLSGAFTDLWGEALG
;
A
#
# COMPACT_ATOMS: atom_id res chain seq x y z
N MET A 1 -3.61 -12.22 -5.85
CA MET A 1 -2.32 -12.72 -5.33
C MET A 1 -1.84 -13.81 -6.26
N GLU A 2 -0.53 -13.96 -6.48
CA GLU A 2 0.01 -14.92 -7.46
C GLU A 2 1.09 -15.80 -6.82
N LEU A 3 1.06 -17.10 -7.13
CA LEU A 3 2.12 -18.06 -6.84
C LEU A 3 2.61 -18.68 -8.15
N THR A 4 3.93 -18.76 -8.31
CA THR A 4 4.57 -19.39 -9.48
C THR A 4 5.33 -20.64 -9.04
N PHE A 5 5.11 -21.72 -9.76
CA PHE A 5 5.75 -23.02 -9.58
C PHE A 5 6.76 -23.25 -10.70
N ASN A 6 7.78 -24.06 -10.44
CA ASN A 6 8.78 -24.42 -11.45
C ASN A 6 8.33 -25.56 -12.39
N GLN A 7 7.15 -26.13 -12.15
CA GLN A 7 6.54 -27.20 -12.94
C GLN A 7 5.01 -27.16 -12.79
N ALA A 8 4.30 -27.84 -13.69
CA ALA A 8 2.84 -27.89 -13.68
C ALA A 8 2.30 -28.58 -12.43
N MET A 9 1.32 -27.96 -11.77
CA MET A 9 0.70 -28.46 -10.55
C MET A 9 -0.66 -29.15 -10.79
N ASP A 10 -1.01 -30.07 -9.89
CA ASP A 10 -2.40 -30.54 -9.80
C ASP A 10 -3.24 -29.46 -9.10
N ALA A 11 -4.14 -28.84 -9.86
CA ALA A 11 -4.92 -27.69 -9.39
C ALA A 11 -5.73 -28.01 -8.14
N ALA A 12 -6.49 -29.12 -8.15
CA ALA A 12 -7.33 -29.50 -7.02
C ALA A 12 -6.51 -29.81 -5.77
N SER A 13 -5.35 -30.44 -5.92
CA SER A 13 -4.41 -30.71 -4.84
C SER A 13 -3.90 -29.42 -4.22
N VAL A 14 -3.46 -28.46 -5.04
CA VAL A 14 -2.99 -27.16 -4.54
C VAL A 14 -4.11 -26.37 -3.86
N GLU A 15 -5.30 -26.31 -4.46
CA GLU A 15 -6.45 -25.58 -3.91
C GLU A 15 -6.89 -26.12 -2.54
N ASN A 16 -6.89 -27.45 -2.35
CA ASN A 16 -7.19 -28.08 -1.06
C ASN A 16 -6.11 -27.85 0.01
N ASN A 17 -4.89 -27.51 -0.38
CA ASN A 17 -3.75 -27.27 0.51
C ASN A 17 -3.42 -25.78 0.67
N PHE A 18 -4.16 -24.90 0.00
CA PHE A 18 -3.98 -23.46 0.06
C PHE A 18 -4.93 -22.85 1.10
N THR A 19 -4.42 -21.90 1.88
CA THR A 19 -5.27 -21.07 2.74
C THR A 19 -4.68 -19.67 2.86
N LEU A 20 -5.54 -18.65 2.78
CA LEU A 20 -5.21 -17.29 3.21
C LEU A 20 -5.86 -17.04 4.56
N LEU A 21 -5.10 -16.65 5.56
CA LEU A 21 -5.58 -16.37 6.92
C LEU A 21 -5.48 -14.88 7.24
N ASP A 22 -6.47 -14.35 7.97
CA ASP A 22 -6.37 -13.06 8.63
C ASP A 22 -5.47 -13.10 9.87
N VAL A 23 -5.31 -11.96 10.54
CA VAL A 23 -4.50 -11.83 11.76
C VAL A 23 -4.99 -12.71 12.92
N ASN A 24 -6.27 -13.08 12.93
CA ASN A 24 -6.87 -13.93 13.95
C ASN A 24 -6.80 -15.42 13.58
N GLY A 25 -6.20 -15.77 12.44
CA GLY A 25 -6.14 -17.14 11.94
C GLY A 25 -7.45 -17.61 11.30
N SER A 26 -8.35 -16.69 10.91
CA SER A 26 -9.59 -17.03 10.20
C SER A 26 -9.34 -17.09 8.69
N PRO A 27 -9.88 -18.10 7.97
CA PRO A 27 -9.70 -18.21 6.53
C PRO A 27 -10.44 -17.12 5.76
N ILE A 28 -9.75 -16.53 4.79
CA ILE A 28 -10.31 -15.57 3.83
C ILE A 28 -10.78 -16.34 2.58
N PRO A 29 -12.08 -16.29 2.26
CA PRO A 29 -12.59 -16.94 1.06
C PRO A 29 -12.14 -16.23 -0.21
N GLY A 30 -11.98 -17.00 -1.28
CA GLY A 30 -11.60 -16.49 -2.59
C GLY A 30 -11.84 -17.51 -3.70
N ALA A 31 -11.53 -17.09 -4.91
CA ALA A 31 -11.55 -17.94 -6.10
C ALA A 31 -10.13 -18.21 -6.57
N PHE A 32 -9.93 -19.38 -7.14
CA PHE A 32 -8.68 -19.79 -7.77
C PHE A 32 -8.78 -19.65 -9.29
N GLY A 33 -7.71 -19.16 -9.89
CA GLY A 33 -7.49 -19.12 -11.33
C GLY A 33 -6.12 -19.70 -11.64
N TRP A 34 -5.99 -20.37 -12.78
CA TRP A 34 -4.75 -21.02 -13.19
C TRP A 34 -4.29 -20.51 -14.55
N GLY A 35 -2.97 -20.36 -14.69
CA GLY A 35 -2.33 -20.18 -15.98
C GLY A 35 -2.52 -21.43 -16.86
N ALA A 36 -2.41 -21.24 -18.18
CA ALA A 36 -2.67 -22.31 -19.15
C ALA A 36 -1.71 -23.53 -19.00
N ASP A 37 -0.53 -23.32 -18.44
CA ASP A 37 0.48 -24.37 -18.19
C ASP A 37 0.40 -24.94 -16.76
N PHE A 38 -0.56 -24.50 -15.93
CA PHE A 38 -0.71 -24.87 -14.52
C PHE A 38 0.54 -24.62 -13.66
N THR A 39 1.42 -23.70 -14.07
CA THR A 39 2.58 -23.26 -13.28
C THR A 39 2.31 -21.98 -12.50
N THR A 40 1.18 -21.32 -12.74
CA THR A 40 0.80 -20.09 -12.05
C THR A 40 -0.58 -20.24 -11.46
N LEU A 41 -0.68 -20.04 -10.14
CA LEU A 41 -1.94 -19.92 -9.42
C LEU A 41 -2.20 -18.45 -9.09
N VAL A 42 -3.41 -17.99 -9.39
CA VAL A 42 -3.93 -16.70 -8.96
C VAL A 42 -5.04 -16.94 -7.95
N PHE A 43 -4.88 -16.42 -6.74
CA PHE A 43 -5.93 -16.37 -5.73
C PHE A 43 -6.53 -14.97 -5.66
N THR A 44 -7.85 -14.89 -5.78
CA THR A 44 -8.62 -13.64 -5.73
C THR A 44 -9.61 -13.72 -4.56
N PRO A 45 -9.37 -12.99 -3.45
CA PRO A 45 -10.33 -12.89 -2.36
C PRO A 45 -11.72 -12.45 -2.87
N THR A 46 -12.80 -12.98 -2.29
CA THR A 46 -14.17 -12.61 -2.70
C THR A 46 -14.55 -11.18 -2.31
N GLN A 47 -13.87 -10.63 -1.30
CA GLN A 47 -13.99 -9.27 -0.85
C GLN A 47 -12.62 -8.63 -0.78
N TRP A 48 -12.58 -7.29 -0.84
CA TRP A 48 -11.35 -6.54 -0.61
C TRP A 48 -10.79 -6.88 0.78
N LEU A 49 -9.48 -7.08 0.84
CA LEU A 49 -8.80 -7.27 2.11
C LEU A 49 -8.92 -5.97 2.92
N ALA A 50 -9.07 -6.10 4.24
CA ALA A 50 -9.10 -4.96 5.14
C ALA A 50 -7.78 -4.21 5.08
N ARG A 51 -7.83 -2.88 5.20
CA ARG A 51 -6.64 -2.02 5.32
C ARG A 51 -5.93 -2.26 6.64
N SER A 52 -4.68 -1.80 6.73
CA SER A 52 -3.87 -1.86 7.96
C SER A 52 -3.84 -3.26 8.61
N SER A 53 -3.93 -4.32 7.80
CA SER A 53 -4.18 -5.67 8.28
C SER A 53 -3.09 -6.62 7.82
N THR A 54 -2.74 -7.56 8.69
CA THR A 54 -1.77 -8.61 8.38
C THR A 54 -2.49 -9.87 7.94
N TYR A 55 -1.99 -10.49 6.88
CA TYR A 55 -2.48 -11.75 6.34
C TYR A 55 -1.35 -12.76 6.21
N THR A 56 -1.69 -14.04 6.36
CA THR A 56 -0.74 -15.15 6.19
C THR A 56 -1.27 -16.10 5.12
N LEU A 57 -0.57 -16.17 4.00
CA LEU A 57 -0.77 -17.21 2.99
C LEU A 57 -0.04 -18.48 3.42
N ILE A 58 -0.71 -19.61 3.31
CA ILE A 58 -0.18 -20.94 3.57
C ILE A 58 -0.45 -21.81 2.36
N LEU A 59 0.58 -22.50 1.88
CA LEU A 59 0.44 -23.64 0.97
C LEU A 59 1.17 -24.83 1.59
N VAL A 60 0.42 -25.85 1.97
CA VAL A 60 0.96 -27.03 2.65
C VAL A 60 1.81 -27.85 1.67
N GLY A 61 2.94 -28.37 2.15
CA GLY A 61 3.93 -29.14 1.38
C GLY A 61 3.39 -30.43 0.77
N GLY A 62 2.21 -30.87 1.21
CA GLY A 62 1.47 -31.99 0.64
C GLY A 62 0.82 -31.71 -0.72
N ALA A 63 0.74 -30.44 -1.15
CA ALA A 63 0.26 -30.08 -2.48
C ALA A 63 1.09 -30.74 -3.58
N GLN A 64 0.45 -31.30 -4.60
CA GLN A 64 1.11 -32.17 -5.58
C GLN A 64 1.25 -31.53 -6.95
N SER A 65 2.32 -31.91 -7.65
CA SER A 65 2.45 -31.69 -9.08
C SER A 65 1.50 -32.58 -9.89
N GLN A 66 1.32 -32.29 -11.18
CA GLN A 66 0.56 -33.20 -12.06
C GLN A 66 1.18 -34.62 -12.14
N GLY A 67 2.48 -34.74 -11.89
CA GLY A 67 3.18 -36.02 -11.78
C GLY A 67 3.02 -36.72 -10.42
N GLY A 68 2.27 -36.14 -9.49
CA GLY A 68 2.02 -36.68 -8.14
C GLY A 68 3.13 -36.42 -7.13
N ALA A 69 4.18 -35.67 -7.49
CA ALA A 69 5.25 -35.33 -6.56
C ALA A 69 4.79 -34.20 -5.61
N PRO A 70 4.94 -34.35 -4.27
CA PRO A 70 4.58 -33.29 -3.34
C PRO A 70 5.56 -32.11 -3.42
N LEU A 71 5.10 -30.92 -3.02
CA LEU A 71 5.92 -29.72 -2.86
C LEU A 71 7.04 -29.92 -1.82
N GLY A 72 6.79 -30.74 -0.81
CA GLY A 72 7.75 -31.17 0.20
C GLY A 72 7.70 -30.32 1.47
N ASN A 73 7.92 -29.01 1.35
CA ASN A 73 7.87 -28.08 2.49
C ASN A 73 6.67 -27.15 2.39
N ASP A 74 6.11 -26.77 3.53
CA ASP A 74 5.09 -25.74 3.62
C ASP A 74 5.67 -24.38 3.19
N LEU A 75 4.92 -23.66 2.37
CA LEU A 75 5.13 -22.24 2.14
C LEU A 75 4.24 -21.45 3.10
N SER A 76 4.85 -20.57 3.91
CA SER A 76 4.11 -19.60 4.72
C SER A 76 4.65 -18.20 4.45
N GLN A 77 3.78 -17.32 3.96
CA GLN A 77 4.13 -15.95 3.56
C GLN A 77 3.21 -14.98 4.28
N ARG A 78 3.81 -14.07 5.05
CA ARG A 78 3.09 -13.00 5.74
C ARG A 78 3.25 -11.69 4.99
N PHE A 79 2.16 -10.97 4.79
CA PHE A 79 2.15 -9.64 4.20
C PHE A 79 1.16 -8.74 4.94
N TYR A 80 1.30 -7.44 4.73
CA TYR A 80 0.41 -6.42 5.28
C TYR A 80 -0.25 -5.66 4.13
N THR A 81 -1.51 -5.29 4.31
CA THR A 81 -2.20 -4.39 3.40
C THR A 81 -1.82 -2.95 3.71
N VAL A 82 -2.02 -2.08 2.71
CA VAL A 82 -1.81 -0.64 2.85
C VAL A 82 -2.55 -0.10 4.10
N PRO A 83 -1.90 0.76 4.92
CA PRO A 83 -2.53 1.33 6.11
C PRO A 83 -3.65 2.32 5.73
N HIS A 84 -4.44 2.76 6.71
CA HIS A 84 -5.36 3.88 6.53
C HIS A 84 -4.61 5.15 6.15
N PHE A 85 -5.28 6.10 5.49
CA PHE A 85 -4.67 7.33 4.97
C PHE A 85 -4.67 8.46 6.01
N TYR A 86 -3.50 8.75 6.57
CA TYR A 86 -3.28 9.79 7.58
C TYR A 86 -1.89 10.43 7.43
N THR A 87 -1.69 11.58 8.08
CA THR A 87 -0.38 12.23 8.15
C THR A 87 0.45 11.62 9.27
N GLU A 88 1.62 11.07 8.93
CA GLU A 88 2.55 10.53 9.93
C GLU A 88 3.38 11.63 10.60
N GLY A 89 3.63 12.72 9.86
CA GLY A 89 4.37 13.88 10.35
C GLY A 89 4.82 14.78 9.22
N SER A 90 5.70 15.71 9.56
CA SER A 90 6.33 16.63 8.60
C SER A 90 7.77 16.93 8.97
N ASP A 91 8.55 17.38 7.99
CA ASP A 91 9.85 18.01 8.19
C ASP A 91 9.86 19.39 7.52
N PRO A 92 10.06 20.50 8.26
CA PRO A 92 10.20 20.53 9.71
C PRO A 92 8.93 20.03 10.43
N GLU A 93 9.11 19.55 11.65
CA GLU A 93 8.00 19.24 12.55
C GLU A 93 7.21 20.52 12.89
N GLN A 94 6.03 20.37 13.50
CA GLN A 94 5.21 21.50 13.89
C GLN A 94 5.96 22.45 14.83
N GLY A 95 6.08 23.73 14.44
CA GLY A 95 6.85 24.73 15.16
C GLY A 95 8.36 24.68 14.91
N GLY A 96 8.82 23.76 14.06
CA GLY A 96 10.21 23.66 13.63
C GLY A 96 10.60 24.75 12.63
N MET A 97 11.90 24.89 12.42
CA MET A 97 12.48 25.93 11.57
C MET A 97 12.80 25.37 10.18
N LEU A 98 12.17 25.94 9.14
CA LEU A 98 12.54 25.69 7.75
C LEU A 98 13.77 26.52 7.38
N SER A 99 14.85 25.87 6.95
CA SER A 99 16.05 26.56 6.50
C SER A 99 15.85 27.25 5.15
N ASN A 100 16.56 28.36 4.92
CA ASN A 100 16.54 29.06 3.64
C ASN A 100 16.88 28.10 2.49
N TYR A 101 16.16 28.22 1.38
CA TYR A 101 16.30 27.40 0.17
C TYR A 101 15.95 25.91 0.33
N GLN A 102 15.34 25.52 1.46
CA GLN A 102 14.80 24.17 1.62
C GLN A 102 13.30 24.16 1.39
N GLY A 103 12.81 23.02 0.90
CA GLY A 103 11.40 22.67 0.92
C GLY A 103 11.05 21.97 2.23
N LEU A 104 9.77 21.72 2.42
CA LEU A 104 9.26 20.92 3.52
C LEU A 104 8.71 19.59 2.98
N SER A 105 8.61 18.61 3.86
CA SER A 105 8.06 17.29 3.56
C SER A 105 6.85 17.00 4.45
N ILE A 106 5.84 16.34 3.88
CA ILE A 106 4.74 15.72 4.63
C ILE A 106 4.84 14.22 4.40
N TYR A 107 4.92 13.45 5.50
CA TYR A 107 4.95 12.00 5.47
C TYR A 107 3.52 11.48 5.57
N LEU A 108 3.12 10.62 4.63
CA LEU A 108 1.79 10.03 4.56
C LEU A 108 1.89 8.51 4.75
N SER A 109 0.94 7.94 5.46
CA SER A 109 0.91 6.51 5.74
C SER A 109 0.60 5.66 4.50
N SER A 110 -0.14 6.20 3.54
CA SER A 110 -0.44 5.56 2.26
C SER A 110 -0.26 6.53 1.09
N PRO A 111 0.03 6.02 -0.13
CA PRO A 111 0.26 6.88 -1.27
C PRO A 111 -0.97 7.71 -1.68
N PRO A 112 -0.87 9.05 -1.78
CA PRO A 112 -1.91 9.94 -2.28
C PRO A 112 -2.25 9.69 -3.77
N ASP A 113 -3.48 10.04 -4.19
CA ASP A 113 -3.88 9.98 -5.60
C ASP A 113 -3.36 11.17 -6.43
N LEU A 114 -2.04 11.25 -6.59
CA LEU A 114 -1.39 12.30 -7.38
C LEU A 114 -1.56 12.12 -8.90
N LYS A 115 -2.08 10.97 -9.33
CA LYS A 115 -2.32 10.69 -10.75
C LYS A 115 -3.61 11.33 -11.23
N ASN A 116 -4.65 11.31 -10.39
CA ASN A 116 -5.96 11.83 -10.77
C ASN A 116 -6.32 13.15 -10.06
N SER A 117 -5.52 13.60 -9.09
CA SER A 117 -5.76 14.83 -8.33
C SER A 117 -4.49 15.70 -8.23
N ASP A 118 -4.65 17.02 -8.33
CA ASP A 118 -3.55 17.96 -8.07
C ASP A 118 -3.44 18.19 -6.55
N PRO A 119 -2.30 17.87 -5.91
CA PRO A 119 -2.11 18.10 -4.47
C PRO A 119 -2.26 19.57 -4.07
N LEU A 120 -2.06 20.53 -4.98
CA LEU A 120 -2.26 21.95 -4.70
C LEU A 120 -3.72 22.33 -4.44
N ASP A 121 -4.68 21.51 -4.84
CA ASP A 121 -6.10 21.71 -4.53
C ASP A 121 -6.42 21.40 -3.04
N TYR A 122 -5.54 20.65 -2.38
CA TYR A 122 -5.73 20.16 -1.01
C TYR A 122 -4.74 20.78 -0.01
N ILE A 123 -3.71 21.47 -0.50
CA ILE A 123 -2.69 22.10 0.33
C ILE A 123 -2.87 23.61 0.29
N SER A 124 -2.97 24.22 1.48
CA SER A 124 -2.92 25.66 1.63
C SER A 124 -1.80 26.07 2.57
N ILE A 125 -1.09 27.14 2.22
CA ILE A 125 -0.06 27.73 3.08
C ILE A 125 -0.38 29.21 3.30
N THR A 126 -0.41 29.62 4.56
CA THR A 126 -0.67 31.01 4.98
C THR A 126 0.50 31.53 5.80
N PRO A 127 1.11 32.68 5.46
CA PRO A 127 0.81 33.53 4.30
C PRO A 127 1.14 32.86 2.95
N LYS A 128 0.57 33.39 1.86
CA LYS A 128 0.70 32.81 0.51
C LYS A 128 2.18 32.69 0.10
N VAL A 129 2.57 31.50 -0.34
CA VAL A 129 3.92 31.19 -0.85
C VAL A 129 3.91 31.20 -2.39
N PRO A 130 4.70 32.06 -3.06
CA PRO A 130 4.87 32.02 -4.51
C PRO A 130 5.64 30.79 -4.99
N ASN A 131 5.46 30.41 -6.25
CA ASN A 131 6.16 29.30 -6.90
C ASN A 131 6.03 27.96 -6.13
N LEU A 132 4.84 27.73 -5.56
CA LEU A 132 4.54 26.51 -4.81
C LEU A 132 4.51 25.31 -5.77
N GLY A 133 5.29 24.29 -5.46
CA GLY A 133 5.30 23.02 -6.16
C GLY A 133 5.21 21.87 -5.17
N VAL A 134 4.44 20.84 -5.54
CA VAL A 134 4.25 19.64 -4.72
C VAL A 134 4.44 18.41 -5.60
N TRP A 135 5.25 17.46 -5.15
CA TRP A 135 5.47 16.19 -5.84
C TRP A 135 5.86 15.10 -4.84
N GLY A 136 5.77 13.85 -5.27
CA GLY A 136 6.17 12.72 -4.44
C GLY A 136 5.41 11.45 -4.76
N GLU A 137 5.54 10.49 -3.86
CA GLU A 137 4.72 9.28 -3.79
C GLU A 137 4.17 9.23 -2.36
N ASP A 138 4.77 8.46 -1.44
CA ASP A 138 4.33 8.37 -0.03
C ASP A 138 4.80 9.55 0.84
N THR A 139 5.69 10.38 0.31
CA THR A 139 6.14 11.63 0.93
C THR A 139 5.88 12.77 -0.03
N LEU A 140 5.14 13.78 0.41
CA LEU A 140 4.94 15.01 -0.37
C LEU A 140 6.10 15.96 -0.10
N TYR A 141 6.89 16.24 -1.12
CA TYR A 141 7.89 17.29 -1.13
C TYR A 141 7.25 18.58 -1.61
N ILE A 142 7.43 19.64 -0.84
CA ILE A 142 6.79 20.94 -1.05
C ILE A 142 7.88 21.99 -1.12
N ASN A 143 8.02 22.65 -2.28
CA ASN A 143 8.92 23.79 -2.43
C ASN A 143 8.14 25.06 -2.69
N GLY A 144 8.79 26.19 -2.46
CA GLY A 144 8.22 27.50 -2.71
C GLY A 144 9.16 28.61 -2.31
N SER A 145 8.78 29.84 -2.61
CA SER A 145 9.53 31.04 -2.25
C SER A 145 9.13 31.52 -0.85
N PHE A 146 9.62 30.85 0.19
CA PHE A 146 9.37 31.21 1.60
C PHE A 146 10.16 32.46 2.00
N ALA A 147 9.51 33.39 2.67
CA ALA A 147 10.15 34.59 3.20
C ALA A 147 10.88 34.27 4.52
N PRO A 148 12.07 34.84 4.76
CA PRO A 148 12.80 34.61 6.00
C PRO A 148 12.05 35.20 7.20
N ASN A 149 12.24 34.62 8.38
CA ASN A 149 11.65 35.10 9.65
C ASN A 149 10.12 35.29 9.57
N THR A 150 9.44 34.39 8.86
CA THR A 150 7.99 34.41 8.66
C THR A 150 7.43 33.10 9.16
N GLU A 151 6.39 33.18 9.99
CA GLU A 151 5.63 32.01 10.44
C GLU A 151 4.63 31.61 9.36
N TYR A 152 4.57 30.30 9.07
CA TYR A 152 3.67 29.73 8.08
C TYR A 152 2.79 28.66 8.72
N VAL A 153 1.52 28.65 8.33
CA VAL A 153 0.57 27.58 8.62
C VAL A 153 0.32 26.83 7.33
N LEU A 154 0.73 25.57 7.29
CA LEU A 154 0.37 24.63 6.23
C LEU A 154 -0.83 23.81 6.69
N THR A 155 -1.85 23.74 5.85
CA THR A 155 -3.03 22.89 6.06
C THR A 155 -3.17 21.93 4.88
N LEU A 156 -3.23 20.64 5.19
CA LEU A 156 -3.64 19.58 4.26
C LEU A 156 -5.11 19.25 4.52
N SER A 157 -5.93 19.31 3.47
CA SER A 157 -7.37 19.08 3.55
C SER A 157 -7.69 17.60 3.79
N GLY A 158 -8.64 17.32 4.69
CA GLY A 158 -9.20 15.98 4.89
C GLY A 158 -9.93 15.41 3.67
N ALA A 159 -10.23 16.25 2.66
CA ALA A 159 -10.78 15.79 1.39
C ALA A 159 -9.73 15.16 0.46
N PHE A 160 -8.44 15.26 0.80
CA PHE A 160 -7.39 14.62 0.03
C PHE A 160 -7.53 13.10 0.17
N THR A 161 -7.39 12.37 -0.94
CA THR A 161 -7.57 10.92 -0.95
C THR A 161 -6.30 10.20 -1.36
N ASP A 162 -6.17 8.96 -0.90
CA ASP A 162 -5.14 8.05 -1.38
C ASP A 162 -5.49 7.41 -2.73
N LEU A 163 -4.55 6.64 -3.28
CA LEU A 163 -4.70 5.93 -4.55
C LEU A 163 -5.93 4.99 -4.61
N TRP A 164 -6.49 4.60 -3.46
CA TRP A 164 -7.65 3.73 -3.36
C TRP A 164 -8.94 4.48 -2.98
N GLY A 165 -8.88 5.80 -2.87
CA GLY A 165 -10.02 6.67 -2.62
C GLY A 165 -10.40 6.82 -1.13
N GLU A 166 -9.57 6.35 -0.19
CA GLU A 166 -9.79 6.67 1.23
C GLU A 166 -9.38 8.12 1.48
N ALA A 167 -10.26 8.88 2.14
CA ALA A 167 -10.01 10.26 2.52
C ALA A 167 -9.06 10.34 3.72
N LEU A 168 -8.27 11.41 3.77
CA LEU A 168 -7.35 11.69 4.86
C LEU A 168 -8.12 11.89 6.17
N GLY A 169 -7.77 11.11 7.21
CA GLY A 169 -8.47 11.11 8.50
C GLY A 169 -7.63 10.74 9.70
#